data_AF-A0A1Q7RCI4-F1
#
_entry.id   AF-A0A1Q7RCI4-F1
#
_cell.length_a   1.000
_cell.length_b   1.000
_cell.length_c   1.000
_cell.angle_alpha   90.00
_cell.angle_beta   90.00
_cell.angle_gamma   90.00
#
_symmetry.space_group_name_H-M   'P 1'
#
loop_
_entity.id
_entity.type
_entity.pdbx_description
1 polymer ?
#
loop_
_entity_poly.entity_id
_entity_poly.type
_entity_poly.pdbx_seq_one_letter_code
_entity_poly.pdbx_strand_id
1 'polypeptide(L)'
;MGVFSRGDTVYTVYIPMTDAGGGPDWPMEYALTSPAATGNGLLTPPVVLKKIQATAPKTELTPNSGPVFVTGIIDENGKLQALRAMRALDGRTQSAVDALAQWEFLAAELDGKPVASRVLMGVSVLPAERVGK
;
A
#
# COMPACT_ATOMS: atom_id res chain seq x y z
N MET A 1 -7.81 0.87 -17.19
CA MET A 1 -8.53 0.13 -16.13
C MET A 1 -8.16 0.78 -14.81
N GLY A 2 -9.14 1.26 -14.05
CA GLY A 2 -8.92 1.81 -12.71
C GLY A 2 -8.68 0.69 -11.69
N VAL A 3 -8.16 1.03 -10.50
CA VAL A 3 -7.95 0.06 -9.42
C VAL A 3 -9.30 -0.42 -8.87
N PHE A 4 -10.26 0.49 -8.70
CA PHE A 4 -11.60 0.20 -8.19
C PHE A 4 -12.66 0.33 -9.29
N SER A 5 -13.76 -0.38 -9.12
CA SER A 5 -14.92 -0.40 -10.02
C SER A 5 -16.07 0.43 -9.45
N ARG A 6 -17.04 0.82 -10.29
CA ARG A 6 -18.17 1.67 -9.89
C ARG A 6 -19.02 1.12 -8.74
N GLY A 7 -19.05 -0.20 -8.57
CA GLY A 7 -19.79 -0.86 -7.49
C GLY A 7 -18.99 -1.06 -6.19
N ASP A 8 -17.71 -0.68 -6.18
CA ASP A 8 -16.86 -0.87 -5.00
C ASP A 8 -17.16 0.25 -3.99
N THR A 9 -17.45 -0.12 -2.73
CA THR A 9 -17.36 0.82 -1.62
C THR A 9 -15.89 0.99 -1.26
N VAL A 10 -15.32 2.15 -1.59
CA VAL A 10 -13.90 2.46 -1.35
C VAL A 10 -13.75 3.23 -0.04
N TYR A 11 -12.86 2.74 0.81
CA TYR A 11 -12.50 3.34 2.08
C TYR A 11 -11.06 3.86 2.01
N THR A 12 -10.72 4.81 2.88
CA THR A 12 -9.36 5.32 3.02
C THR A 12 -8.92 5.22 4.46
N VAL A 13 -7.71 4.73 4.67
CA VAL A 13 -7.00 4.81 5.95
C VAL A 13 -5.68 5.54 5.77
N TYR A 14 -5.18 6.12 6.86
CA TYR A 14 -3.87 6.76 6.91
C TYR A 14 -2.92 5.84 7.67
N ILE A 15 -1.79 5.55 7.05
CA ILE A 15 -0.74 4.70 7.61
C ILE A 15 0.34 5.63 8.17
N PRO A 16 0.53 5.68 9.50
CA PRO A 16 1.62 6.44 10.09
C PRO A 16 2.96 5.89 9.60
N MET A 17 3.86 6.76 9.15
CA MET A 17 5.18 6.37 8.65
C MET A 17 6.32 6.69 9.62
N THR A 18 5.99 7.19 10.82
CA THR A 18 6.95 7.62 11.85
C THR A 18 7.90 6.51 12.29
N ASP A 19 7.45 5.25 12.26
CA ASP A 19 8.21 4.04 12.61
C ASP A 19 8.99 3.43 11.44
N ALA A 20 8.73 3.88 10.21
CA ALA A 20 9.32 3.36 8.97
C ALA A 20 10.17 4.41 8.25
N GLY A 21 10.82 5.29 9.02
CA GLY A 21 11.76 6.31 8.57
C GLY A 21 11.19 7.71 8.35
N GLY A 22 9.96 7.93 8.82
CA GLY A 22 9.36 9.25 8.98
C GLY A 22 8.63 9.78 7.76
N GLY A 23 8.29 11.07 7.81
CA GLY A 23 7.47 11.72 6.78
C GLY A 23 5.97 11.69 7.06
N PRO A 24 5.14 12.19 6.12
CA PRO A 24 3.70 12.26 6.30
C PRO A 24 3.06 10.86 6.25
N ASP A 25 1.90 10.73 6.87
CA ASP A 25 1.09 9.53 6.80
C ASP A 25 0.72 9.21 5.34
N TRP A 26 0.79 7.93 4.98
CA TRP A 26 0.44 7.50 3.63
C TRP A 26 -1.05 7.18 3.55
N PRO A 27 -1.79 7.77 2.59
CA PRO A 27 -3.14 7.32 2.31
C PRO A 27 -3.07 5.93 1.65
N MET A 28 -3.86 5.00 2.19
CA MET A 28 -4.19 3.73 1.55
C MET A 28 -5.69 3.69 1.29
N GLU A 29 -6.06 3.61 0.02
CA GLU A 29 -7.42 3.31 -0.38
C GLU A 29 -7.60 1.80 -0.47
N TYR A 30 -8.77 1.30 -0.07
CA TYR A 30 -9.08 -0.12 -0.20
C TYR A 30 -10.56 -0.38 -0.44
N ALA A 31 -10.84 -1.53 -1.06
CA ALA A 31 -12.18 -2.08 -1.23
C ALA A 31 -12.12 -3.60 -1.16
N LEU A 32 -13.20 -4.25 -0.73
CA LEU A 32 -13.28 -5.71 -0.72
C LEU A 32 -13.16 -6.27 -2.13
N THR A 33 -12.46 -7.38 -2.29
CA THR A 33 -12.29 -8.03 -3.61
C THR A 33 -13.57 -8.66 -4.15
N SER A 34 -14.51 -9.00 -3.27
CA SER A 34 -15.83 -9.52 -3.61
C SER A 34 -16.93 -8.62 -3.02
N PRO A 35 -17.80 -8.02 -3.86
CA PRO A 35 -18.90 -7.19 -3.39
C PRO A 35 -20.00 -7.99 -2.65
N ALA A 36 -20.02 -9.32 -2.75
CA ALA A 36 -20.94 -10.17 -1.96
C ALA A 36 -20.63 -10.16 -0.45
N ALA A 37 -19.44 -9.67 -0.07
CA ALA A 37 -19.05 -9.40 1.31
C ALA A 37 -19.50 -7.99 1.77
N THR A 38 -20.03 -7.16 0.88
CA THR A 38 -20.54 -5.83 1.25
C THR A 38 -22.00 -5.93 1.72
N GLY A 39 -22.25 -6.76 2.73
CA GLY A 39 -23.50 -6.69 3.51
C GLY A 39 -23.47 -5.50 4.48
N ASN A 40 -24.51 -5.31 5.28
CA ASN A 40 -24.54 -4.31 6.37
C ASN A 40 -23.64 -4.67 7.57
N GLY A 41 -22.63 -5.53 7.36
CA GLY A 41 -21.72 -6.01 8.40
C GLY A 41 -20.72 -4.94 8.82
N LEU A 42 -20.20 -5.07 10.03
CA LEU A 42 -19.15 -4.18 10.53
C LEU A 42 -17.85 -4.53 9.82
N LEU A 43 -17.38 -3.61 8.98
CA LEU A 43 -16.08 -3.71 8.32
C LEU A 43 -15.00 -3.01 9.16
N THR A 44 -13.97 -3.74 9.54
CA THR A 44 -12.73 -3.18 10.10
C THR A 44 -11.66 -3.11 9.00
N PRO A 45 -10.81 -2.07 9.00
CA PRO A 45 -9.81 -1.90 7.96
C PRO A 45 -8.65 -2.89 8.12
N PRO A 46 -7.89 -3.17 7.05
CA PRO A 46 -6.58 -3.82 7.19
C PRO A 46 -5.65 -2.96 8.06
N VAL A 47 -4.85 -3.61 8.91
CA VAL A 47 -3.91 -2.94 9.80
C VAL A 47 -2.49 -3.33 9.44
N VAL A 48 -1.59 -2.37 9.30
CA VAL A 48 -0.19 -2.67 8.98
C VAL A 48 0.52 -3.20 10.22
N LEU A 49 1.15 -4.38 10.11
CA LEU A 49 1.93 -4.99 11.19
C LEU A 49 3.42 -4.71 11.03
N LYS A 50 3.90 -4.64 9.79
CA LYS A 50 5.30 -4.42 9.46
C LYS A 50 5.44 -3.53 8.24
N LYS A 51 6.33 -2.54 8.35
CA LYS A 51 6.63 -1.56 7.30
C LYS A 51 8.12 -1.57 7.00
N ILE A 52 8.44 -1.50 5.72
CA ILE A 52 9.79 -1.30 5.19
C ILE A 52 9.79 -0.02 4.35
N GLN A 53 10.74 0.88 4.63
CA GLN A 53 10.89 2.11 3.86
C GLN A 53 11.32 1.81 2.42
N ALA A 54 10.64 2.40 1.44
CA ALA A 54 11.10 2.38 0.06
C ALA A 54 12.26 3.36 -0.10
N THR A 55 13.43 2.85 -0.53
CA THR A 55 14.61 3.68 -0.78
C THR A 55 15.20 3.46 -2.17
N ALA A 56 15.80 4.50 -2.72
CA ALA A 56 16.50 4.45 -4.01
C ALA A 56 17.77 5.32 -3.98
N PRO A 57 18.75 5.06 -4.87
CA PRO A 57 19.89 5.95 -5.07
C PRO A 57 19.43 7.38 -5.37
N LYS A 58 20.13 8.38 -4.83
CA LYS A 58 19.79 9.80 -5.06
C LYS A 58 19.76 10.19 -6.55
N THR A 59 20.53 9.50 -7.38
CA THR A 59 20.59 9.71 -8.84
C THR A 59 19.30 9.29 -9.55
N GLU A 60 18.48 8.44 -8.93
CA GLU A 60 17.20 7.96 -9.46
C GLU A 60 16.01 8.77 -8.93
N LEU A 61 16.26 9.71 -8.02
CA LEU A 61 15.25 10.58 -7.44
C LEU A 61 15.27 11.93 -8.14
N THR A 62 14.12 12.36 -8.66
CA THR A 62 13.96 13.75 -9.13
C THR A 62 13.42 14.63 -7.99
N PRO A 63 13.94 15.85 -7.80
CA PRO A 63 13.39 16.78 -6.82
C PRO A 63 11.88 16.95 -7.02
N ASN A 64 11.11 16.97 -5.93
CA ASN A 64 9.64 17.10 -5.94
C ASN A 64 8.89 15.96 -6.65
N SER A 65 9.49 14.77 -6.75
CA SER A 65 8.76 13.57 -7.18
C SER A 65 7.61 13.27 -6.22
N GLY A 66 6.37 13.30 -6.73
CA GLY A 66 5.20 12.81 -6.00
C GLY A 66 5.28 11.29 -5.73
N PRO A 67 4.32 10.71 -4.99
CA PRO A 67 4.35 9.30 -4.63
C PRO A 67 4.26 8.37 -5.85
N VAL A 68 4.85 7.18 -5.72
CA VAL A 68 4.61 6.06 -6.63
C VAL A 68 3.32 5.38 -6.18
N PHE A 69 2.32 5.35 -7.05
CA PHE A 69 1.06 4.67 -6.74
C PHE A 69 1.16 3.18 -7.09
N VAL A 70 1.03 2.33 -6.08
CA VAL A 70 1.08 0.87 -6.20
C VAL A 70 -0.25 0.28 -5.77
N THR A 71 -0.81 -0.60 -6.61
CA THR A 71 -1.97 -1.41 -6.25
C THR A 71 -1.54 -2.82 -5.89
N GLY A 72 -2.35 -3.50 -5.08
CA GLY A 72 -2.16 -4.90 -4.70
C GLY A 72 -3.43 -5.50 -4.11
N ILE A 73 -3.29 -6.71 -3.58
CA ILE A 73 -4.32 -7.43 -2.84
C ILE A 73 -3.73 -7.83 -1.49
N ILE A 74 -4.38 -7.45 -0.40
CA ILE A 74 -4.17 -8.05 0.92
C ILE A 74 -5.13 -9.24 0.99
N ASP A 75 -4.60 -10.44 1.14
CA ASP A 75 -5.43 -11.65 1.27
C ASP A 75 -5.99 -11.83 2.71
N GLU A 76 -6.78 -12.88 2.91
CA GLU A 76 -7.41 -13.20 4.20
C GLU A 76 -6.39 -13.55 5.30
N ASN A 77 -5.14 -13.87 4.93
CA ASN A 77 -4.04 -14.11 5.88
C ASN A 77 -3.22 -12.84 6.13
N GLY A 78 -3.60 -11.70 5.55
CA GLY A 78 -2.89 -10.44 5.68
C GLY A 78 -1.64 -10.33 4.80
N LYS A 79 -1.46 -11.23 3.82
CA LYS A 79 -0.34 -11.17 2.89
C LYS A 79 -0.62 -10.20 1.75
N LEU A 80 0.27 -9.24 1.54
CA LEU A 80 0.21 -8.32 0.42
C LEU A 80 0.83 -8.97 -0.84
N GLN A 81 0.06 -9.02 -1.93
CA GLN A 81 0.45 -9.67 -3.17
C GLN A 81 -0.16 -8.99 -4.40
N ALA A 82 0.13 -9.53 -5.60
CA ALA A 82 -0.33 -8.99 -6.88
C ALA A 82 0.04 -7.51 -7.08
N LEU A 83 1.22 -7.11 -6.59
CA LEU A 83 1.69 -5.73 -6.62
C LEU A 83 1.91 -5.23 -8.04
N ARG A 84 1.39 -4.05 -8.35
CA ARG A 84 1.56 -3.39 -9.65
C ARG A 84 1.57 -1.88 -9.50
N ALA A 85 2.52 -1.22 -10.15
CA ALA A 85 2.54 0.25 -10.24
C ALA A 85 1.53 0.77 -11.27
N MET A 86 0.84 1.87 -10.92
CA MET A 86 -0.26 2.42 -11.71
C MET A 86 0.14 3.49 -12.72
N ARG A 87 1.28 4.18 -12.52
CA ARG A 87 1.80 5.23 -13.42
C ARG A 87 3.08 4.78 -14.11
N ALA A 88 3.55 5.60 -15.05
CA ALA A 88 4.79 5.37 -15.82
C ALA A 88 5.93 4.96 -14.88
N LEU A 89 6.61 3.88 -15.26
CA LEU A 89 7.71 3.27 -14.52
C LEU A 89 8.91 4.23 -14.57
N ASP A 90 9.05 5.10 -13.58
CA ASP A 90 10.34 5.73 -13.30
C ASP A 90 11.19 4.80 -12.42
N GLY A 91 12.47 5.12 -12.23
CA GLY A 91 13.42 4.29 -11.50
C GLY A 91 13.00 3.94 -10.07
N ARG A 92 12.08 4.71 -9.47
CA ARG A 92 11.60 4.50 -8.10
C ARG A 92 10.59 3.37 -7.98
N THR A 93 10.02 2.95 -9.10
CA THR A 93 8.92 1.99 -9.13
C THR A 93 9.31 0.64 -8.55
N GLN A 94 10.50 0.15 -8.92
CA GLN A 94 10.97 -1.13 -8.43
C GLN A 94 11.22 -1.07 -6.91
N SER A 95 11.89 -0.01 -6.43
CA SER A 95 12.07 0.23 -5.00
C SER A 95 10.77 0.27 -4.21
N ALA A 96 9.72 0.89 -4.76
CA ALA A 96 8.40 0.93 -4.13
C ALA A 96 7.76 -0.46 -4.03
N VAL A 97 7.81 -1.24 -5.11
CA VAL A 97 7.25 -2.60 -5.15
C VAL A 97 8.04 -3.54 -4.22
N ASP A 98 9.37 -3.49 -4.25
CA ASP A 98 10.24 -4.34 -3.44
C ASP A 98 10.10 -4.07 -1.94
N ALA A 99 9.91 -2.81 -1.57
CA ALA A 99 9.62 -2.45 -0.19
C ALA A 99 8.25 -3.00 0.24
N LEU A 100 7.19 -2.74 -0.55
CA LEU A 100 5.84 -3.23 -0.25
C LEU A 100 5.74 -4.76 -0.21
N ALA A 101 6.54 -5.48 -1.00
CA ALA A 101 6.57 -6.95 -0.98
C ALA A 101 7.01 -7.52 0.37
N GLN A 102 7.62 -6.71 1.23
CA GLN A 102 8.09 -7.07 2.57
C GLN A 102 7.17 -6.56 3.69
N TRP A 103 6.09 -5.88 3.34
CA TRP A 103 5.09 -5.43 4.31
C TRP A 103 4.15 -6.58 4.67
N GLU A 104 3.71 -6.57 5.93
CA GLU A 104 2.77 -7.56 6.47
C GLU A 104 1.59 -6.81 7.09
N PHE A 105 0.40 -7.37 6.93
CA PHE A 105 -0.85 -6.78 7.39
C PHE A 105 -1.62 -7.78 8.26
N LEU A 106 -2.49 -7.25 9.11
CA LEU A 106 -3.71 -7.93 9.51
C LEU A 106 -4.75 -7.64 8.42
N ALA A 107 -5.44 -8.67 7.94
CA ALA A 107 -6.48 -8.51 6.91
C ALA A 107 -7.63 -7.62 7.41
N ALA A 108 -8.39 -7.05 6.48
CA ALA A 108 -9.69 -6.48 6.84
C ALA A 108 -10.58 -7.57 7.40
N GLU A 109 -11.48 -7.24 8.32
CA GLU A 109 -12.50 -8.18 8.78
C GLU A 109 -13.89 -7.65 8.49
N LEU A 110 -14.76 -8.55 8.02
CA LEU A 110 -16.19 -8.32 7.95
C LEU A 110 -16.87 -9.20 8.99
N ASP A 111 -17.54 -8.57 9.97
CA ASP A 111 -18.19 -9.28 11.08
C ASP A 111 -17.24 -10.28 11.78
N GLY A 112 -15.99 -9.85 11.98
CA GLY A 112 -14.93 -10.64 12.63
C GLY A 112 -14.35 -11.77 11.77
N LYS A 113 -14.67 -11.83 10.48
CA LYS A 113 -14.07 -12.79 9.54
C LYS A 113 -13.08 -12.07 8.62
N PRO A 114 -11.83 -12.54 8.52
CA PRO A 114 -10.86 -12.00 7.57
C PRO A 114 -11.37 -12.05 6.13
N VAL A 115 -11.19 -10.95 5.40
CA VAL A 115 -11.63 -10.79 4.01
C VAL A 115 -10.56 -10.12 3.15
N ALA A 116 -10.37 -10.62 1.93
CA ALA A 116 -9.40 -10.08 1.01
C ALA A 116 -9.81 -8.70 0.46
N SER A 117 -8.86 -7.77 0.44
CA SER A 117 -9.07 -6.39 0.01
C SER A 117 -8.11 -6.00 -1.11
N ARG A 118 -8.62 -5.32 -2.14
CA ARG A 118 -7.81 -4.63 -3.14
C ARG A 118 -7.39 -3.29 -2.55
N VAL A 119 -6.13 -2.91 -2.74
CA VAL A 119 -5.56 -1.68 -2.19
C VAL A 119 -4.90 -0.81 -3.25
N LEU A 120 -4.82 0.48 -2.97
CA LEU A 120 -4.00 1.47 -3.67
C LEU A 120 -3.25 2.29 -2.62
N MET A 121 -1.92 2.32 -2.72
CA MET A 121 -1.04 3.03 -1.80
C MET A 121 -0.18 4.05 -2.55
N GLY A 122 -0.08 5.25 -1.98
CA GLY A 122 0.90 6.25 -2.41
C GLY A 122 2.23 6.06 -1.67
N VAL A 123 3.21 5.46 -2.33
CA VAL A 123 4.52 5.13 -1.75
C VAL A 123 5.49 6.28 -1.97
N SER A 124 5.99 6.87 -0.89
CA SER A 124 7.10 7.81 -0.95
C SER A 124 8.42 7.06 -1.00
N VAL A 125 9.23 7.31 -2.02
CA VAL A 125 10.55 6.69 -2.17
C VAL A 125 11.61 7.69 -1.74
N LEU A 126 12.32 7.35 -0.67
CA LEU A 126 13.30 8.23 -0.03
C LEU A 126 14.72 7.93 -0.52
N PRO A 127 15.65 8.88 -0.40
CA PRO A 127 17.06 8.60 -0.63
C PRO A 127 17.54 7.48 0.28
N ALA A 128 18.24 6.49 -0.27
CA ALA A 128 19.01 5.58 0.55
C ALA A 128 20.04 6.38 1.38
N GLU A 129 20.11 6.13 2.69
CA GLU A 129 21.17 6.68 3.52
C GLU A 129 22.52 6.18 2.98
N ARG A 130 23.52 7.07 2.88
CA ARG A 130 24.87 6.62 2.50
C ARG A 130 25.34 5.69 3.60
N VAL A 131 25.50 4.40 3.29
CA VAL A 131 26.39 3.53 4.07
C VAL A 131 27.77 4.17 3.96
N GLY A 132 28.20 4.83 5.03
CA GLY A 132 29.54 5.41 5.13
C GLY A 132 30.58 4.31 4.86
N LYS A 133 31.52 4.61 3.96
CA LYS A 133 32.83 3.95 3.95
C LYS A 133 33.72 4.63 4.97
#